data_AF-A0A2R7IV07-F1
#
_entry.id   AF-A0A2R7IV07-F1
#
_cell.length_a   1.000
_cell.length_b   1.000
_cell.length_c   1.000
_cell.angle_alpha   90.00
_cell.angle_beta   90.00
_cell.angle_gamma   90.00
#
_symmetry.space_group_name_H-M   'P 1'
#
loop_
_entity.id
_entity.type
_entity.pdbx_description
1 polymer ?
#
loop_
_entity_poly.entity_id
_entity_poly.type
_entity_poly.pdbx_seq_one_letter_code
_entity_poly.pdbx_strand_id
1 'polypeptide(L)'
;MRPLPARDLLEAAAVCRNSPGPARGVYLAALALADHSFTDCATLPLGTRDAAIVGLRRAMFGDRLELSARCPRCDAPLDVAMEAAALLALSPAAATLPDVEIAGTRFAVRPADSADLAAIADIPSVEQAREDLALRCLIPRDGADVPASLAPGEIDAVGAAMAEIDPAG
;
A
#
# COMPACT_ATOMS: atom_id res chain seq x y z
N MET A 1 16.92 10.50 4.02
CA MET A 1 17.22 9.19 3.43
C MET A 1 18.54 9.26 2.69
N ARG A 2 19.37 8.21 2.72
CA ARG A 2 20.70 8.18 2.08
C ARG A 2 20.61 7.44 0.73
N PRO A 3 21.24 7.92 -0.34
CA PRO A 3 21.32 7.16 -1.58
C PRO A 3 22.07 5.83 -1.38
N LEU A 4 21.63 4.80 -2.10
CA LEU A 4 22.32 3.51 -2.19
C LEU A 4 23.60 3.65 -3.02
N PRO A 5 24.66 2.92 -2.67
CA PRO A 5 25.80 2.75 -3.57
C PRO A 5 25.38 1.98 -4.82
N ALA A 6 26.12 2.17 -5.92
CA ALA A 6 25.78 1.57 -7.22
C ALA A 6 25.63 0.04 -7.19
N ARG A 7 26.43 -0.64 -6.37
CA ARG A 7 26.34 -2.09 -6.16
C ARG A 7 24.97 -2.51 -5.62
N ASP A 8 24.51 -1.85 -4.57
CA ASP A 8 23.24 -2.19 -3.90
C ASP A 8 22.04 -1.88 -4.82
N LEU A 9 22.13 -0.84 -5.65
CA LEU A 9 21.13 -0.57 -6.67
C LEU A 9 21.04 -1.70 -7.71
N LEU A 10 22.18 -2.21 -8.18
CA LEU A 10 22.22 -3.32 -9.15
C LEU A 10 21.70 -4.62 -8.53
N GLU A 11 22.06 -4.90 -7.28
CA GLU A 11 21.56 -6.04 -6.52
C GLU A 11 20.04 -5.95 -6.32
N ALA A 12 19.54 -4.77 -5.93
CA ALA A 12 18.12 -4.53 -5.80
C ALA A 12 17.37 -4.74 -7.12
N ALA A 13 17.90 -4.25 -8.23
CA ALA A 13 17.32 -4.47 -9.56
C ALA A 13 17.29 -5.96 -9.94
N ALA A 14 18.29 -6.75 -9.55
CA ALA A 14 18.34 -8.19 -9.81
C ALA A 14 17.29 -8.94 -8.99
N VAL A 15 17.18 -8.66 -7.68
CA VAL A 15 16.19 -9.29 -6.78
C VAL A 15 14.77 -8.93 -7.20
N CYS A 16 14.50 -7.65 -7.43
CA CYS A 16 13.16 -7.14 -7.73
C CYS A 16 12.61 -7.63 -9.07
N ARG A 17 13.47 -8.01 -10.02
CA ARG A 17 13.06 -8.51 -11.33
C ARG A 17 12.29 -9.83 -11.24
N ASN A 18 12.61 -10.66 -10.26
CA ASN A 18 12.04 -12.00 -10.08
C ASN A 18 11.12 -12.10 -8.87
N SER A 19 10.81 -10.98 -8.22
CA SER A 19 9.98 -10.93 -7.02
C SER A 19 8.54 -10.53 -7.36
N PRO A 20 7.53 -11.15 -6.72
CA PRO A 20 6.14 -10.67 -6.77
C PRO A 20 6.03 -9.20 -6.31
N GLY A 21 4.96 -8.52 -6.74
CA GLY A 21 4.74 -7.09 -6.48
C GLY A 21 4.88 -6.71 -4.99
N PRO A 22 4.14 -7.34 -4.06
CA PRO A 22 4.24 -7.03 -2.63
C PRO A 22 5.65 -7.28 -2.07
N ALA A 23 6.28 -8.40 -2.41
CA ALA A 23 7.63 -8.74 -1.95
C ALA A 23 8.69 -7.73 -2.43
N ARG A 24 8.55 -7.23 -3.66
CA ARG A 24 9.39 -6.14 -4.20
C ARG A 24 9.23 -4.86 -3.39
N GLY A 25 8.00 -4.49 -3.04
CA GLY A 25 7.72 -3.32 -2.20
C GLY A 25 8.43 -3.40 -0.86
N VAL A 26 8.29 -4.53 -0.15
CA VAL A 26 8.95 -4.77 1.15
C VAL A 26 10.47 -4.69 1.01
N TYR A 27 11.04 -5.32 -0.01
CA TYR A 27 12.49 -5.31 -0.23
C TYR A 27 13.04 -3.90 -0.43
N LEU A 28 12.40 -3.09 -1.29
CA LEU A 28 12.81 -1.71 -1.54
C LEU A 28 12.62 -0.81 -0.31
N ALA A 29 11.55 -1.02 0.46
CA ALA A 29 11.32 -0.31 1.72
C ALA A 29 12.40 -0.64 2.77
N ALA A 30 12.83 -1.90 2.88
CA ALA A 30 13.92 -2.30 3.79
C ALA A 30 15.27 -1.65 3.41
N LEU A 31 15.54 -1.45 2.13
CA LEU A 31 16.71 -0.67 1.68
C LEU A 31 16.60 0.82 2.02
N ALA A 32 15.37 1.36 2.04
CA ALA A 32 15.09 2.75 2.36
C ALA A 32 15.16 3.03 3.88
N LEU A 33 14.72 2.08 4.69
CA LEU A 33 14.58 2.16 6.14
C LEU A 33 15.65 1.30 6.83
N ALA A 34 16.87 1.83 6.93
CA ALA A 34 18.04 1.07 7.40
C ALA A 34 17.89 0.40 8.78
N ASP A 35 17.00 0.90 9.64
CA ASP A 35 16.75 0.36 10.97
C ASP A 35 15.59 -0.66 11.01
N HIS A 36 14.95 -0.96 9.88
CA HIS A 36 13.83 -1.90 9.79
C HIS A 36 14.27 -3.22 9.14
N SER A 37 13.84 -4.33 9.71
CA SER A 37 13.98 -5.63 9.08
C SER A 37 12.98 -5.79 7.93
N PHE A 38 13.18 -6.82 7.09
CA PHE A 38 12.21 -7.18 6.06
C PHE A 38 10.82 -7.49 6.66
N THR A 39 10.78 -8.13 7.84
CA THR A 39 9.54 -8.44 8.54
C THR A 39 8.85 -7.16 9.03
N ASP A 40 9.60 -6.19 9.55
CA ASP A 40 9.03 -4.90 9.97
C ASP A 40 8.45 -4.15 8.77
N CYS A 41 9.16 -4.13 7.64
CA CYS A 41 8.67 -3.50 6.40
C CYS A 41 7.45 -4.20 5.81
N ALA A 42 7.25 -5.49 6.08
CA ALA A 42 6.10 -6.25 5.56
C ALA A 42 4.79 -5.87 6.25
N THR A 43 4.85 -5.41 7.50
CA THR A 43 3.69 -5.04 8.33
C THR A 43 3.43 -3.52 8.37
N LEU A 44 4.22 -2.73 7.65
CA LEU A 44 3.95 -1.31 7.48
C LEU A 44 2.65 -1.09 6.70
N PRO A 45 1.84 -0.07 7.07
CA PRO A 45 0.80 0.46 6.19
C PRO A 45 1.36 0.72 4.79
N LEU A 46 0.59 0.35 3.75
CA LEU A 46 1.02 0.46 2.36
C LEU A 46 1.52 1.86 2.00
N GLY A 47 0.82 2.91 2.40
CA GLY A 47 1.25 4.28 2.13
C GLY A 47 2.55 4.65 2.83
N THR A 48 2.82 4.10 4.01
CA THR A 48 4.10 4.29 4.72
C THR A 48 5.25 3.58 4.01
N ARG A 49 5.02 2.33 3.57
CA ARG A 49 5.98 1.55 2.77
C ARG A 49 6.30 2.29 1.48
N ASP A 50 5.29 2.74 0.76
CA ASP A 50 5.45 3.37 -0.55
C ASP A 50 6.10 4.76 -0.43
N ALA A 51 5.80 5.53 0.62
CA ALA A 51 6.52 6.75 0.94
C ALA A 51 8.02 6.50 1.17
N ALA A 52 8.41 5.39 1.82
CA ALA A 52 9.81 5.03 1.99
C ALA A 52 10.49 4.76 0.63
N ILE A 53 9.81 4.05 -0.28
CA ILE A 53 10.30 3.76 -1.63
C ILE A 53 10.44 5.05 -2.45
N VAL A 54 9.45 5.94 -2.40
CA VAL A 54 9.49 7.25 -3.07
C VAL A 54 10.64 8.11 -2.51
N GLY A 55 10.84 8.10 -1.19
CA GLY A 55 11.97 8.76 -0.55
C GLY A 55 13.32 8.24 -1.05
N LEU A 56 13.43 6.92 -1.26
CA LEU A 56 14.66 6.27 -1.72
C LEU A 56 14.95 6.66 -3.16
N ARG A 57 13.92 6.58 -4.02
CA ARG A 57 13.98 7.07 -5.39
C ARG A 57 14.46 8.51 -5.40
N ARG A 58 13.83 9.38 -4.60
CA ARG A 58 14.13 10.81 -4.56
C ARG A 58 15.59 11.07 -4.21
N ALA A 59 16.13 10.35 -3.23
CA ALA A 59 17.53 10.44 -2.85
C ALA A 59 18.49 9.95 -3.95
N MET A 60 18.10 8.95 -4.73
CA MET A 60 18.90 8.37 -5.80
C MET A 60 18.92 9.19 -7.10
N PHE A 61 17.77 9.76 -7.47
CA PHE A 61 17.53 10.25 -8.83
C PHE A 61 16.93 11.68 -8.87
N GLY A 62 16.85 12.36 -7.73
CA GLY A 62 16.29 13.70 -7.61
C GLY A 62 14.77 13.74 -7.46
N ASP A 63 14.19 14.94 -7.49
CA ASP A 63 12.77 15.15 -7.12
C ASP A 63 11.79 14.89 -8.27
N ARG A 64 12.24 15.01 -9.52
CA ARG A 64 11.35 14.89 -10.68
C ARG A 64 11.03 13.44 -11.02
N LEU A 65 9.75 13.10 -11.05
CA LEU A 65 9.19 11.83 -11.53
C LEU A 65 8.62 12.04 -12.93
N GLU A 66 9.06 11.21 -13.88
CA GLU A 66 8.46 11.09 -15.20
C GLU A 66 7.52 9.88 -15.16
N LEU A 67 6.26 10.07 -15.50
CA LEU A 67 5.21 9.07 -15.40
C LEU A 67 4.44 8.98 -16.72
N SER A 68 3.93 7.79 -17.02
CA SER A 68 3.01 7.57 -18.13
C SER A 68 1.64 7.19 -17.62
N ALA A 69 0.60 7.78 -18.21
CA ALA A 69 -0.80 7.50 -17.90
C ALA A 69 -1.61 7.34 -19.18
N ARG A 70 -2.83 6.80 -19.05
CA ARG A 70 -3.81 6.73 -20.14
C ARG A 70 -4.97 7.66 -19.83
N CYS A 71 -5.39 8.44 -20.82
CA CYS A 71 -6.56 9.30 -20.67
C CYS A 71 -7.82 8.45 -20.44
N PRO A 72 -8.59 8.63 -19.36
CA PRO A 72 -9.78 7.82 -19.10
C PRO A 72 -10.92 8.05 -20.11
N ARG A 73 -10.86 9.14 -20.90
CA ARG A 73 -11.87 9.47 -21.92
C ARG A 73 -11.57 8.91 -23.31
N CYS A 74 -10.31 8.93 -23.73
CA CYS A 74 -9.92 8.59 -25.10
C CYS A 74 -8.77 7.58 -25.22
N ASP A 75 -8.25 7.09 -24.09
CA ASP A 75 -7.14 6.12 -23.99
C ASP A 75 -5.82 6.55 -24.66
N ALA A 76 -5.67 7.84 -24.97
CA ALA A 76 -4.41 8.38 -25.47
C ALA A 76 -3.32 8.30 -24.38
N PRO A 77 -2.07 7.96 -24.73
CA PRO A 77 -0.94 8.00 -23.80
C PRO A 77 -0.63 9.45 -23.42
N LEU A 78 -0.36 9.67 -22.14
CA LEU A 78 0.01 10.95 -21.57
C LEU A 78 1.34 10.81 -20.83
N ASP A 79 2.31 11.63 -21.21
CA ASP A 79 3.53 11.82 -20.43
C ASP A 79 3.31 12.98 -19.46
N VAL A 80 3.42 12.68 -18.17
CA VAL A 80 3.24 13.65 -17.10
C VAL A 80 4.44 13.64 -16.18
N ALA A 81 4.74 14.80 -15.63
CA ALA A 81 5.80 14.94 -14.64
C ALA A 81 5.25 15.50 -13.35
N MET A 82 5.76 15.01 -12.23
CA MET A 82 5.44 15.54 -10.91
C MET A 82 6.65 15.49 -9.99
N GLU A 83 6.56 16.18 -8.86
CA GLU A 83 7.58 16.16 -7.83
C GLU A 83 7.33 15.00 -6.85
N ALA A 84 8.35 14.23 -6.52
CA ALA A 84 8.30 13.21 -5.49
C ALA A 84 7.94 13.83 -4.13
N ALA A 85 8.36 15.07 -3.88
CA ALA A 85 7.91 15.86 -2.73
C ALA A 85 6.39 15.99 -2.62
N ALA A 86 5.67 16.08 -3.74
CA ALA A 86 4.20 16.17 -3.74
C ALA A 86 3.55 14.84 -3.29
N LEU A 87 4.09 13.69 -3.72
CA LEU A 87 3.64 12.38 -3.25
C LEU A 87 3.96 12.19 -1.76
N LEU A 88 5.15 12.60 -1.32
CA LEU A 88 5.57 12.52 0.08
C LEU A 88 4.82 13.49 1.01
N ALA A 89 4.12 14.49 0.44
CA ALA A 89 3.27 15.40 1.21
C ALA A 89 1.89 14.82 1.52
N LEU A 90 1.53 13.67 0.93
CA LEU A 90 0.34 12.93 1.33
C LEU A 90 0.51 12.47 2.80
N SER A 91 -0.57 12.57 3.57
CA SER A 91 -0.50 12.27 5.00
C SER A 91 -0.14 10.80 5.23
N PRO A 92 0.76 10.49 6.18
CA PRO A 92 1.02 9.12 6.58
C PRO A 92 -0.22 8.49 7.23
N ALA A 93 -0.16 7.17 7.42
CA ALA A 93 -1.22 6.42 8.07
C ALA A 93 -1.64 7.07 9.41
N ALA A 94 -2.94 7.37 9.56
CA ALA A 94 -3.48 7.98 10.77
C ALA A 94 -3.32 7.02 11.96
N ALA A 95 -2.97 7.58 13.13
CA ALA A 95 -2.79 6.78 14.34
C ALA A 95 -4.12 6.22 14.92
N THR A 96 -5.24 6.84 14.56
CA THR A 96 -6.57 6.42 15.03
C THR A 96 -7.26 5.62 13.93
N LEU A 97 -7.75 4.43 14.29
CA LEU A 97 -8.49 3.56 13.39
C LEU A 97 -9.98 3.94 13.42
N PRO A 98 -10.58 4.33 12.28
CA PRO A 98 -12.01 4.59 12.19
C PRO A 98 -12.76 3.29 12.41
N ASP A 99 -13.98 3.42 12.88
CA ASP A 99 -14.88 2.29 13.01
C ASP A 99 -15.91 2.27 11.88
N VAL A 100 -16.24 1.07 11.44
CA VAL A 100 -17.32 0.76 10.51
C VAL A 100 -18.32 -0.16 11.18
N GLU A 101 -19.56 -0.11 10.73
CA GLU A 101 -20.62 -1.01 11.19
C GLU A 101 -20.93 -2.03 10.10
N ILE A 102 -20.84 -3.30 10.45
CA ILE A 102 -21.05 -4.44 9.55
C ILE A 102 -22.12 -5.32 10.19
N ALA A 103 -23.26 -5.47 9.52
CA ALA A 103 -24.44 -6.17 10.07
C ALA A 103 -24.79 -5.82 11.53
N GLY A 104 -24.67 -4.55 11.93
CA GLY A 104 -24.96 -4.09 13.30
C GLY A 104 -23.82 -4.28 14.32
N THR A 105 -22.66 -4.76 13.89
CA THR A 105 -21.47 -4.97 14.73
C THR A 105 -20.36 -4.00 14.35
N ARG A 106 -19.66 -3.46 15.35
CA ARG A 106 -18.62 -2.43 15.16
C ARG A 106 -17.24 -3.08 14.96
N PHE A 107 -16.51 -2.60 13.97
CA PHE A 107 -15.14 -3.02 13.68
C PHE A 107 -14.25 -1.80 13.49
N ALA A 108 -13.01 -1.85 13.97
CA ALA A 108 -11.99 -0.92 13.48
C ALA A 108 -11.56 -1.33 12.08
N VAL A 109 -11.12 -0.36 11.29
CA VAL A 109 -10.44 -0.60 10.03
C VAL A 109 -8.98 -0.22 10.18
N ARG A 110 -8.08 -1.16 9.91
CA ARG A 110 -6.63 -0.88 9.81
C ARG A 110 -6.21 -0.65 8.35
N PRO A 111 -5.11 0.07 8.10
CA PRO A 111 -4.49 0.07 6.79
C PRO A 111 -4.12 -1.36 6.38
N ALA A 112 -4.15 -1.61 5.07
CA ALA A 112 -3.56 -2.84 4.53
C ALA A 112 -2.03 -2.81 4.67
N ASP A 113 -1.43 -3.99 4.68
CA ASP A 113 0.01 -4.19 4.63
C ASP A 113 0.41 -5.10 3.46
N SER A 114 1.69 -5.46 3.37
CA SER A 114 2.19 -6.29 2.27
C SER A 114 1.80 -7.76 2.40
N ALA A 115 1.54 -8.25 3.61
CA ALA A 115 1.01 -9.59 3.82
C ALA A 115 -0.43 -9.67 3.29
N ASP A 116 -1.16 -8.56 3.38
CA ASP A 116 -2.51 -8.49 2.86
C ASP A 116 -2.59 -8.59 1.34
N LEU A 117 -1.75 -7.80 0.67
CA LEU A 117 -1.65 -7.88 -0.80
C LEU A 117 -1.16 -9.25 -1.27
N ALA A 118 -0.28 -9.91 -0.49
CA ALA A 118 0.19 -11.25 -0.82
C ALA A 118 -0.91 -12.30 -0.69
N ALA A 119 -1.78 -12.19 0.32
CA ALA A 119 -2.87 -13.14 0.54
C ALA A 119 -3.90 -13.15 -0.60
N ILE A 120 -4.15 -11.99 -1.22
CA ILE A 120 -5.12 -11.84 -2.31
C ILE A 120 -4.50 -11.97 -3.71
N ALA A 121 -3.18 -12.12 -3.82
CA ALA A 121 -2.46 -12.01 -5.09
C ALA A 121 -2.88 -13.05 -6.14
N ASP A 122 -3.27 -14.24 -5.69
CA ASP A 122 -3.65 -15.36 -6.55
C ASP A 122 -5.17 -15.47 -6.74
N ILE A 123 -5.97 -14.54 -6.19
CA ILE A 123 -7.42 -14.53 -6.35
C ILE A 123 -7.76 -13.97 -7.75
N PRO A 124 -8.40 -14.73 -8.65
CA PRO A 124 -8.63 -14.28 -10.03
C PRO A 124 -9.71 -13.21 -10.18
N SER A 125 -10.71 -13.20 -9.28
CA SER A 125 -11.80 -12.21 -9.30
C SER A 125 -11.39 -10.98 -8.49
N VAL A 126 -11.45 -9.81 -9.14
CA VAL A 126 -11.20 -8.54 -8.48
C VAL A 126 -12.21 -8.29 -7.35
N GLU A 127 -13.47 -8.68 -7.56
CA GLU A 127 -14.53 -8.55 -6.58
C GLU A 127 -14.24 -9.40 -5.34
N GLN A 128 -13.84 -10.65 -5.54
CA GLN A 128 -13.46 -11.55 -4.44
C GLN A 128 -12.19 -11.07 -3.73
N ALA A 129 -11.19 -10.59 -4.46
CA ALA A 129 -9.96 -10.04 -3.88
C ALA A 129 -10.23 -8.79 -3.03
N ARG A 130 -11.17 -7.94 -3.45
CA ARG A 130 -11.61 -6.76 -2.70
C ARG A 130 -12.33 -7.14 -1.40
N GLU A 131 -13.22 -8.12 -1.45
CA GLU A 131 -13.90 -8.62 -0.26
C GLU A 131 -12.92 -9.23 0.74
N ASP A 132 -12.00 -10.10 0.27
CA ASP A 132 -11.01 -10.76 1.13
C ASP A 132 -10.04 -9.75 1.75
N LEU A 133 -9.61 -8.73 0.98
CA LEU A 133 -8.80 -7.63 1.51
C LEU A 133 -9.55 -6.85 2.60
N ALA A 134 -10.81 -6.49 2.35
CA ALA A 134 -11.63 -5.74 3.30
C ALA A 134 -11.82 -6.53 4.62
N LEU A 135 -12.17 -7.81 4.53
CA LEU A 135 -12.32 -8.70 5.68
C LEU A 135 -11.04 -8.77 6.52
N ARG A 136 -9.88 -8.92 5.87
CA ARG A 136 -8.59 -9.04 6.56
C ARG A 136 -8.13 -7.74 7.22
N CYS A 137 -8.69 -6.59 6.81
CA CYS A 137 -8.42 -5.28 7.39
C CYS A 137 -9.38 -4.91 8.54
N LEU A 138 -10.34 -5.76 8.87
CA LEU A 138 -11.22 -5.57 10.02
C LEU A 138 -10.52 -5.99 11.33
N ILE A 139 -10.66 -5.16 12.36
CA ILE A 139 -10.28 -5.47 13.73
C ILE A 139 -11.55 -5.48 14.58
N PRO A 140 -11.95 -6.63 15.16
CA PRO A 140 -13.13 -6.69 16.00
C PRO A 140 -13.07 -5.72 17.18
N ARG A 141 -14.18 -5.02 17.42
CA ARG A 141 -14.42 -4.36 18.70
C ARG A 141 -15.19 -5.30 19.62
N ASP A 142 -14.94 -5.17 20.92
CA ASP A 142 -15.69 -5.88 21.97
C ASP A 142 -15.69 -7.42 21.86
N GLY A 143 -14.67 -7.99 21.21
CA GLY A 143 -14.50 -9.44 21.08
C GLY A 143 -15.42 -10.12 20.07
N ALA A 144 -16.02 -9.36 19.14
CA ALA A 144 -16.80 -9.93 18.05
C ALA A 144 -15.95 -10.83 17.13
N ASP A 145 -16.60 -11.74 16.41
CA ASP A 145 -15.97 -12.48 15.33
C ASP A 145 -16.00 -11.67 14.03
N VAL A 146 -14.94 -11.78 13.23
CA VAL A 146 -14.92 -11.21 11.87
C VAL A 146 -15.96 -11.96 11.02
N PRO A 147 -16.83 -11.26 10.27
CA PRO A 147 -17.83 -11.90 9.43
C PRO A 147 -17.19 -12.76 8.34
N ALA A 148 -17.92 -13.77 7.86
CA ALA A 148 -17.43 -14.65 6.79
C ALA A 148 -17.51 -14.03 5.38
N SER A 149 -18.31 -12.97 5.22
CA SER A 149 -18.56 -12.28 3.95
C SER A 149 -19.05 -10.86 4.22
N LEU A 150 -18.86 -9.97 3.25
CA LEU A 150 -19.33 -8.58 3.29
C LEU A 150 -20.27 -8.31 2.12
N ALA A 151 -21.32 -7.53 2.37
CA ALA A 151 -22.12 -6.97 1.29
C ALA A 151 -21.31 -5.93 0.48
N PRO A 152 -21.62 -5.69 -0.80
CA PRO A 152 -20.88 -4.72 -1.61
C PRO A 152 -20.75 -3.33 -0.98
N GLY A 153 -21.81 -2.82 -0.34
CA GLY A 153 -21.78 -1.53 0.35
C GLY A 153 -20.91 -1.53 1.62
N GLU A 154 -20.73 -2.67 2.27
CA GLU A 154 -19.84 -2.83 3.42
C GLU A 154 -18.37 -2.86 2.96
N ILE A 155 -18.08 -3.52 1.83
CA ILE A 155 -16.74 -3.50 1.20
C ILE A 155 -16.36 -2.05 0.84
N ASP A 156 -17.28 -1.29 0.26
CA ASP A 156 -17.04 0.12 -0.09
C ASP A 156 -16.85 0.98 1.17
N ALA A 157 -17.59 0.73 2.25
CA ALA A 157 -17.42 1.43 3.52
C ALA A 157 -16.05 1.16 4.15
N VAL A 158 -15.58 -0.09 4.14
CA VAL A 158 -14.23 -0.45 4.59
C VAL A 158 -13.18 0.25 3.73
N GLY A 159 -13.32 0.22 2.41
CA GLY A 159 -12.40 0.89 1.49
C GLY A 159 -12.32 2.40 1.70
N ALA A 160 -13.46 3.06 1.94
CA ALA A 160 -13.50 4.48 2.27
C ALA A 160 -12.80 4.80 3.60
N ALA A 161 -13.04 3.98 4.63
CA ALA A 161 -12.37 4.11 5.92
C ALA A 161 -10.85 3.89 5.81
N MET A 162 -10.40 2.95 4.98
CA MET A 162 -8.98 2.75 4.68
C MET A 162 -8.37 3.96 3.98
N ALA A 163 -9.05 4.52 2.97
CA ALA A 163 -8.56 5.69 2.23
C ALA A 163 -8.47 6.95 3.10
N GLU A 164 -9.29 7.07 4.14
CA GLU A 164 -9.21 8.17 5.11
C GLU A 164 -7.94 8.07 5.96
N ILE A 165 -7.59 6.86 6.41
CA ILE A 165 -6.44 6.68 7.29
C ILE A 165 -5.12 6.52 6.55
N ASP A 166 -5.09 5.90 5.37
CA ASP A 166 -3.87 5.69 4.59
C ASP A 166 -4.06 6.21 3.16
N PRO A 167 -4.18 7.54 2.97
CA PRO A 167 -4.49 8.15 1.67
C PRO A 167 -3.41 7.96 0.60
N ALA A 168 -2.22 7.47 0.99
CA ALA A 168 -1.12 7.16 0.09
C ALA A 168 -0.99 5.64 -0.20
N GLY A 169 -1.85 4.80 0.39
CA GLY A 169 -1.82 3.34 0.30
C GLY A 169 -2.77 2.72 -0.72
#